data_AF-A0A2P4Z574-F1
#
_entry.id   AF-A0A2P4Z574-F1
#
_cell.length_a   1.000
_cell.length_b   1.000
_cell.length_c   1.000
_cell.angle_alpha   90.00
_cell.angle_beta   90.00
_cell.angle_gamma   90.00
#
_symmetry.space_group_name_H-M   'P 1'
#
loop_
_entity.id
_entity.type
_entity.pdbx_description
1 polymer ?
#
loop_
_entity_poly.entity_id
_entity_poly.type
_entity_poly.pdbx_seq_one_letter_code
_entity_poly.pdbx_strand_id
1 'polypeptide(L)'
;MALLQFSLSSVKGGGQCTQFGELNIFSQLISFLLLISLSNFKANILNSIFEWKQCINSITAIAILLIPVNIIIFEIMLNYKRIPLEDKSQIKSFSKYLTIVALSILYLSLYNTAKYVHKVSTFIIKMIVESSQIKALIIYWVLVILCLPIMFKLIVYLSSDSKKKKIFTRKIFHLFLIALFFPQILSFNIMPTRESQGTIEFTVISIHLASFMFIYLEVMRKYRYRELTKLINKLLLPFLDNKDSINDLIITHICLLIGISIPMFKEFLLRKDIQNFDIVSATLGIATVGVGDAFSAIFGILFGKVSLPGNKDKTLIGMIAFFISTYSYLQLTCFFSSSKYSLSKLYIISFFSSLLEAYSHYIDNATIPMFSLTLYTNIR
;
A
#
# COMPACT_ATOMS: atom_id res chain seq x y z
N MET A 1 -27.80 14.00 -2.38
CA MET A 1 -28.10 14.74 -3.63
C MET A 1 -27.28 16.02 -3.79
N ALA A 2 -27.07 16.85 -2.75
CA ALA A 2 -26.22 18.05 -2.83
C ALA A 2 -24.73 17.77 -3.17
N LEU A 3 -24.23 16.56 -2.89
CA LEU A 3 -22.87 16.10 -3.24
C LEU A 3 -22.62 15.91 -4.74
N LEU A 4 -23.67 15.78 -5.56
CA LEU A 4 -23.55 15.60 -7.01
C LEU A 4 -23.55 16.93 -7.78
N GLN A 5 -24.04 18.02 -7.19
CA GLN A 5 -24.17 19.31 -7.89
C GLN A 5 -22.87 20.14 -7.93
N PHE A 6 -21.88 19.83 -7.09
CA PHE A 6 -20.54 20.42 -7.22
C PHE A 6 -19.73 19.86 -8.41
N SER A 7 -20.29 18.93 -9.19
CA SER A 7 -19.59 18.23 -10.28
C SER A 7 -19.62 18.93 -11.66
N LEU A 8 -20.30 20.07 -11.83
CA LEU A 8 -20.56 20.62 -13.18
C LEU A 8 -20.27 22.12 -13.39
N SER A 9 -19.67 22.85 -12.45
CA SER A 9 -19.14 24.18 -12.74
C SER A 9 -17.68 24.08 -13.20
N SER A 10 -17.52 23.88 -14.51
CA SER A 10 -16.23 24.01 -15.20
C SER A 10 -15.62 25.38 -14.93
N VAL A 11 -14.58 25.45 -14.09
CA VAL A 11 -13.70 26.61 -14.06
C VAL A 11 -12.84 26.54 -15.34
N LYS A 12 -13.29 27.28 -16.35
CA LYS A 12 -12.49 27.62 -17.53
C LYS A 12 -11.30 28.46 -17.06
N GLY A 13 -10.16 27.80 -16.90
CA GLY A 13 -8.87 28.42 -16.63
C GLY A 13 -7.82 27.33 -16.49
N GLY A 14 -6.86 27.28 -17.41
CA GLY A 14 -5.88 26.19 -17.57
C GLY A 14 -4.84 26.06 -16.45
N GLY A 15 -5.30 25.81 -15.22
CA GLY A 15 -4.50 25.29 -14.12
C GLY A 15 -4.92 23.84 -13.86
N GLN A 16 -3.96 22.91 -13.91
CA GLN A 16 -4.18 21.48 -13.73
C GLN A 16 -5.01 21.18 -12.47
N CYS A 17 -6.12 20.47 -12.66
CA CYS A 17 -7.01 19.96 -11.61
C CYS A 17 -6.34 18.79 -10.86
N THR A 18 -5.30 19.07 -10.07
CA THR A 18 -4.60 18.04 -9.25
C THR A 18 -5.22 17.79 -7.87
N GLN A 19 -6.29 18.50 -7.47
CA GLN A 19 -6.71 18.50 -6.05
C GLN A 19 -7.75 17.43 -5.68
N PHE A 20 -8.69 17.05 -6.55
CA PHE A 20 -9.84 16.21 -6.14
C PHE A 20 -9.52 14.71 -6.08
N GLY A 21 -8.75 14.20 -7.04
CA GLY A 21 -8.33 12.78 -7.06
C GLY A 21 -7.43 12.43 -5.88
N GLU A 22 -6.47 13.29 -5.56
CA GLU A 22 -5.56 13.12 -4.41
C GLU A 22 -6.29 13.13 -3.07
N LEU A 23 -7.25 14.05 -2.89
CA LEU A 23 -8.09 14.09 -1.68
C LEU A 23 -8.98 12.86 -1.55
N ASN A 24 -9.51 12.33 -2.66
CA ASN A 24 -10.32 11.12 -2.65
C ASN A 24 -9.47 9.88 -2.29
N ILE A 25 -8.25 9.75 -2.81
CA ILE A 25 -7.30 8.69 -2.42
C ILE A 25 -6.97 8.80 -0.93
N PHE A 26 -6.65 10.00 -0.46
CA PHE A 26 -6.32 10.22 0.95
C PHE A 26 -7.51 9.90 1.84
N SER A 27 -8.74 10.25 1.43
CA SER A 27 -9.97 9.88 2.12
C SER A 27 -10.23 8.38 2.13
N GLN A 28 -10.00 7.67 1.01
CA GLN A 28 -10.14 6.21 0.92
C GLN A 28 -9.08 5.50 1.76
N LEU A 29 -7.86 6.01 1.78
CA LEU A 29 -6.75 5.51 2.58
C LEU A 29 -7.05 5.71 4.07
N ILE A 30 -7.49 6.90 4.48
CA ILE A 30 -7.97 7.14 5.84
C ILE A 30 -9.13 6.18 6.15
N SER A 31 -10.10 6.03 5.26
CA SER A 31 -11.25 5.14 5.46
C SER A 31 -10.84 3.67 5.61
N PHE A 32 -9.84 3.22 4.87
CA PHE A 32 -9.28 1.88 4.99
C PHE A 32 -8.53 1.69 6.32
N LEU A 33 -7.75 2.68 6.73
CA LEU A 33 -7.10 2.68 8.04
C LEU A 33 -8.12 2.69 9.19
N LEU A 34 -9.22 3.43 9.03
CA LEU A 34 -10.35 3.44 9.94
C LEU A 34 -11.03 2.08 10.00
N LEU A 35 -11.22 1.41 8.86
CA LEU A 35 -11.77 0.06 8.81
C LEU A 35 -10.88 -0.93 9.58
N ILE A 36 -9.56 -0.87 9.40
CA ILE A 36 -8.60 -1.73 10.14
C ILE A 36 -8.74 -1.46 11.64
N SER A 37 -8.68 -0.20 12.06
CA SER A 37 -8.81 0.21 13.47
C SER A 37 -10.14 -0.26 14.09
N LEU A 38 -11.26 -0.06 13.40
CA LEU A 38 -12.60 -0.49 13.85
C LEU A 38 -12.75 -2.01 13.88
N SER A 39 -12.22 -2.73 12.88
CA SER A 39 -12.27 -4.19 12.83
C SER A 39 -11.53 -4.82 14.01
N ASN A 40 -10.39 -4.23 14.38
CA ASN A 40 -9.64 -4.66 15.54
C ASN A 40 -10.27 -4.21 16.85
N PHE A 41 -10.92 -3.03 16.89
CA PHE A 41 -11.69 -2.60 18.05
C PHE A 41 -12.84 -3.58 18.37
N LYS A 42 -13.57 -4.03 17.34
CA LYS A 42 -14.59 -5.08 17.49
C LYS A 42 -13.99 -6.38 18.04
N ALA A 43 -12.81 -6.77 17.56
CA ALA A 43 -12.11 -7.95 18.08
C ALA A 43 -11.66 -7.78 19.54
N ASN A 44 -11.32 -6.55 19.96
CA ASN A 44 -10.91 -6.25 21.34
C ASN A 44 -12.05 -6.37 22.35
N ILE A 45 -13.29 -6.03 21.97
CA ILE A 45 -14.48 -6.19 22.83
C ILE A 45 -14.76 -7.68 23.12
N LEU A 46 -14.36 -8.58 22.24
CA LEU A 46 -14.64 -10.02 22.31
C LEU A 46 -13.61 -10.85 23.11
N ASN A 47 -12.76 -10.19 23.92
CA ASN A 47 -11.92 -10.79 24.99
C ASN A 47 -10.88 -11.88 24.59
N SER A 48 -10.45 -11.97 23.33
CA SER A 48 -9.27 -12.80 22.97
C SER A 48 -8.35 -12.08 21.97
N ILE A 49 -7.42 -11.28 22.49
CA ILE A 49 -6.51 -10.50 21.63
C ILE A 49 -5.12 -11.12 21.67
N PHE A 50 -4.71 -11.71 20.53
CA PHE A 50 -3.31 -12.04 20.28
C PHE A 50 -2.43 -10.78 20.34
N GLU A 51 -1.23 -10.88 20.93
CA GLU A 51 -0.35 -9.74 21.18
C GLU A 51 0.02 -8.94 19.91
N TRP A 52 0.15 -9.61 18.76
CA TRP A 52 0.39 -8.95 17.47
C TRP A 52 -0.79 -8.06 17.01
N LYS A 53 -2.05 -8.43 17.31
CA LYS A 53 -3.22 -7.58 16.99
C LYS A 53 -3.19 -6.29 17.80
N GLN A 54 -2.67 -6.35 19.03
CA GLN A 54 -2.47 -5.16 19.86
C GLN A 54 -1.38 -4.24 19.28
N CYS A 55 -0.33 -4.81 18.68
CA CYS A 55 0.70 -4.03 17.98
C CYS A 55 0.11 -3.25 16.82
N ILE A 56 -0.68 -3.90 15.95
CA ILE A 56 -1.37 -3.23 14.84
C ILE A 56 -2.28 -2.12 15.35
N ASN A 57 -3.08 -2.40 16.38
CA ASN A 57 -3.93 -1.38 17.01
C ASN A 57 -3.14 -0.16 17.48
N SER A 58 -2.03 -0.40 18.17
CA SER A 58 -1.20 0.67 18.70
C SER A 58 -0.61 1.54 17.60
N ILE A 59 -0.14 0.91 16.53
CA ILE A 59 0.37 1.62 15.36
C ILE A 59 -0.76 2.42 14.69
N THR A 60 -1.95 1.84 14.49
CA THR A 60 -3.10 2.58 13.94
C THR A 60 -3.54 3.74 14.82
N ALA A 61 -3.50 3.58 16.15
CA ALA A 61 -3.80 4.64 17.13
C ALA A 61 -2.90 5.85 16.92
N ILE A 62 -1.59 5.58 16.88
CA ILE A 62 -0.54 6.59 16.73
C ILE A 62 -0.62 7.25 15.36
N ALA A 63 -1.02 6.52 14.33
CA ALA A 63 -1.20 7.11 13.03
C ALA A 63 -2.44 8.00 12.94
N ILE A 64 -3.54 7.60 13.57
CA ILE A 64 -4.77 8.40 13.61
C ILE A 64 -4.53 9.69 14.41
N LEU A 65 -3.65 9.69 15.43
CA LEU A 65 -3.18 10.91 16.12
C LEU A 65 -2.66 11.99 15.16
N LEU A 66 -2.05 11.59 14.04
CA LEU A 66 -1.47 12.52 13.08
C LEU A 66 -2.55 13.22 12.24
N ILE A 67 -3.75 12.64 12.11
CA ILE A 67 -4.84 13.20 11.29
C ILE A 67 -5.36 14.53 11.88
N PRO A 68 -5.77 14.64 13.17
CA PRO A 68 -6.16 15.91 13.78
C PRO A 68 -5.05 16.96 13.70
N VAL A 69 -3.79 16.57 13.93
CA VAL A 69 -2.64 17.48 13.86
C VAL A 69 -2.52 18.08 12.46
N ASN A 70 -2.62 17.24 11.42
CA ASN A 70 -2.57 17.70 10.04
C ASN A 70 -3.77 18.57 9.65
N ILE A 71 -4.97 18.25 10.17
CA ILE A 71 -6.18 19.05 9.95
C ILE A 71 -6.04 20.44 10.61
N ILE A 72 -5.54 20.51 11.85
CA ILE A 72 -5.29 21.78 12.56
C ILE A 72 -4.28 22.64 11.79
N ILE A 73 -3.18 22.03 11.33
CA ILE A 73 -2.17 22.74 10.51
C ILE A 73 -2.80 23.22 9.20
N PHE A 74 -3.64 22.41 8.56
CA PHE A 74 -4.36 22.78 7.34
C PHE A 74 -5.32 23.97 7.57
N GLU A 75 -6.06 24.00 8.68
CA GLU A 75 -6.91 25.13 9.05
C GLU A 75 -6.09 26.43 9.26
N ILE A 76 -4.93 26.33 9.91
CA ILE A 76 -4.00 27.45 10.08
C ILE A 76 -3.54 27.96 8.70
N MET A 77 -3.18 27.07 7.78
CA MET A 77 -2.77 27.43 6.42
C MET A 77 -3.90 28.03 5.57
N LEU A 78 -5.14 27.53 5.72
CA LEU A 78 -6.33 28.08 5.06
C LEU A 78 -6.65 29.50 5.54
N ASN A 79 -6.42 29.80 6.81
CA ASN A 79 -6.55 31.16 7.33
C ASN A 79 -5.44 32.08 6.78
N TYR A 80 -4.27 31.53 6.44
CA TYR A 80 -3.15 32.28 5.85
C TYR A 80 -3.32 32.55 4.33
N LYS A 81 -3.92 31.62 3.58
CA LYS A 81 -4.17 31.78 2.13
C LYS A 81 -5.49 32.54 1.84
N ARG A 82 -5.46 33.47 0.88
CA ARG A 82 -6.62 34.27 0.42
C ARG A 82 -7.61 33.45 -0.43
N ILE A 83 -8.21 32.41 0.15
CA ILE A 83 -9.31 31.65 -0.46
C ILE A 83 -10.64 32.43 -0.26
N PRO A 84 -11.59 32.41 -1.22
CA PRO A 84 -12.91 33.05 -1.10
C PRO A 84 -13.71 32.59 0.13
N LEU A 85 -14.57 33.46 0.67
CA LEU A 85 -15.26 33.27 1.95
C LEU A 85 -16.35 32.20 1.96
N GLU A 86 -17.04 31.98 0.83
CA GLU A 86 -18.14 31.01 0.73
C GLU A 86 -17.64 29.57 0.89
N ASP A 87 -16.57 29.20 0.18
CA ASP A 87 -15.92 27.87 0.30
C ASP A 87 -15.29 27.65 1.68
N LYS A 88 -14.77 28.71 2.32
CA LYS A 88 -14.15 28.64 3.66
C LYS A 88 -15.10 28.12 4.73
N SER A 89 -16.39 28.45 4.66
CA SER A 89 -17.37 28.06 5.66
C SER A 89 -17.66 26.54 5.63
N GLN A 90 -17.85 26.00 4.42
CA GLN A 90 -18.09 24.57 4.20
C GLN A 90 -16.85 23.74 4.52
N ILE A 91 -15.67 24.20 4.07
CA ILE A 91 -14.39 23.55 4.37
C ILE A 91 -14.12 23.52 5.88
N LYS A 92 -14.39 24.60 6.62
CA LYS A 92 -14.26 24.64 8.09
C LYS A 92 -15.24 23.70 8.80
N SER A 93 -16.48 23.61 8.34
CA SER A 93 -17.47 22.69 8.91
C SER A 93 -17.07 21.22 8.71
N PHE A 94 -16.64 20.88 7.49
CA PHE A 94 -16.15 19.54 7.16
C PHE A 94 -14.87 19.17 7.92
N SER A 95 -13.93 20.13 8.04
CA SER A 95 -12.71 19.99 8.83
C SER A 95 -13.00 19.73 10.32
N LYS A 96 -13.94 20.46 10.92
CA LYS A 96 -14.39 20.23 12.31
C LYS A 96 -14.99 18.83 12.49
N TYR A 97 -15.86 18.39 11.56
CA TYR A 97 -16.43 17.05 11.61
C TYR A 97 -15.34 15.96 11.55
N LEU A 98 -14.40 16.07 10.60
CA LEU A 98 -13.25 15.17 10.50
C LEU A 98 -12.39 15.17 11.76
N THR A 99 -12.19 16.34 12.38
CA THR A 99 -11.42 16.47 13.62
C THR A 99 -12.13 15.75 14.78
N ILE A 100 -13.45 15.91 14.92
CA ILE A 100 -14.24 15.24 15.96
C ILE A 100 -14.21 13.71 15.77
N VAL A 101 -14.39 13.25 14.53
CA VAL A 101 -14.29 11.82 14.18
C VAL A 101 -12.89 11.28 14.50
N ALA A 102 -11.84 11.99 14.09
CA ALA A 102 -10.47 11.58 14.37
C ALA A 102 -10.15 11.59 15.88
N LEU A 103 -10.63 12.57 16.65
CA LEU A 103 -10.45 12.65 18.11
C LEU A 103 -11.24 11.57 18.87
N SER A 104 -12.44 11.22 18.42
CA SER A 104 -13.24 10.15 19.05
C SER A 104 -12.62 8.77 18.79
N ILE A 105 -12.14 8.52 17.57
CA ILE A 105 -11.37 7.31 17.25
C ILE A 105 -10.04 7.30 17.99
N LEU A 106 -9.39 8.44 18.11
CA LEU A 106 -8.18 8.59 18.89
C LEU A 106 -8.40 8.22 20.36
N TYR A 107 -9.42 8.77 20.99
CA TYR A 107 -9.75 8.47 22.38
C TYR A 107 -9.99 6.98 22.57
N LEU A 108 -10.78 6.36 21.69
CA LEU A 108 -11.07 4.94 21.70
C LEU A 108 -9.81 4.09 21.50
N SER A 109 -8.91 4.56 20.64
CA SER A 109 -7.67 3.87 20.33
C SER A 109 -6.67 3.99 21.48
N LEU A 110 -6.44 5.20 22.01
CA LEU A 110 -5.57 5.50 23.17
C LEU A 110 -6.04 4.79 24.44
N TYR A 111 -7.35 4.74 24.70
CA TYR A 111 -7.89 3.99 25.84
C TYR A 111 -7.48 2.51 25.78
N ASN A 112 -7.54 1.92 24.58
CA ASN A 112 -7.06 0.56 24.38
C ASN A 112 -5.54 0.48 24.39
N THR A 113 -4.83 1.44 23.80
CA THR A 113 -3.37 1.40 23.69
C THR A 113 -2.72 1.54 25.05
N ALA A 114 -3.13 2.53 25.86
CA ALA A 114 -2.57 2.83 27.18
C ALA A 114 -2.59 1.61 28.11
N LYS A 115 -3.63 0.77 28.00
CA LYS A 115 -3.75 -0.48 28.76
C LYS A 115 -2.71 -1.55 28.36
N TYR A 116 -2.16 -1.47 27.15
CA TYR A 116 -1.33 -2.50 26.54
C TYR A 116 0.03 -2.04 25.99
N VAL A 117 0.39 -0.74 26.07
CA VAL A 117 1.65 -0.20 25.50
C VAL A 117 2.88 -0.98 25.99
N HIS A 118 2.96 -1.23 27.30
CA HIS A 118 4.08 -1.98 27.87
C HIS A 118 4.13 -3.41 27.32
N LYS A 119 2.98 -4.07 27.11
CA LYS A 119 2.94 -5.43 26.55
C LYS A 119 3.42 -5.46 25.10
N VAL A 120 3.01 -4.46 24.31
CA VAL A 120 3.39 -4.33 22.89
C VAL A 120 4.90 -4.13 22.72
N SER A 121 5.51 -3.22 23.48
CA SER A 121 6.96 -2.98 23.38
C SER A 121 7.76 -4.20 23.83
N THR A 122 7.36 -4.86 24.93
CA THR A 122 8.01 -6.09 25.37
C THR A 122 7.83 -7.23 24.36
N PHE A 123 6.67 -7.32 23.71
CA PHE A 123 6.40 -8.36 22.71
C PHE A 123 7.34 -8.24 21.51
N ILE A 124 7.48 -7.04 20.93
CA ILE A 124 8.38 -6.82 19.79
C ILE A 124 9.84 -7.12 20.17
N ILE A 125 10.28 -6.65 21.33
CA ILE A 125 11.66 -6.91 21.81
C ILE A 125 11.85 -8.42 22.00
N LYS A 126 10.89 -9.10 22.62
CA LYS A 126 10.92 -10.55 22.83
C LYS A 126 10.99 -11.32 21.52
N MET A 127 10.17 -10.96 20.53
CA MET A 127 10.21 -11.54 19.18
C MET A 127 11.61 -11.44 18.57
N ILE A 128 12.25 -10.28 18.65
CA ILE A 128 13.58 -10.04 18.05
C ILE A 128 14.69 -10.79 18.82
N VAL A 129 14.66 -10.74 20.16
CA VAL A 129 15.74 -11.31 20.98
C VAL A 129 15.69 -12.84 20.96
N GLU A 130 14.51 -13.42 21.15
CA GLU A 130 14.34 -14.86 21.36
C GLU A 130 14.35 -15.66 20.04
N SER A 131 13.81 -15.12 18.94
CA SER A 131 13.68 -15.87 17.69
C SER A 131 14.92 -15.74 16.80
N SER A 132 15.61 -16.86 16.55
CA SER A 132 16.68 -16.96 15.56
C SER A 132 16.19 -16.66 14.14
N GLN A 133 14.98 -17.12 13.79
CA GLN A 133 14.37 -16.88 12.47
C GLN A 133 14.06 -15.41 12.22
N ILE A 134 13.56 -14.68 13.24
CA ILE A 134 13.32 -13.22 13.10
C ILE A 134 14.65 -12.47 12.96
N LYS A 135 15.69 -12.86 13.69
CA LYS A 135 17.03 -12.27 13.49
C LYS A 135 17.57 -12.53 12.09
N ALA A 136 17.44 -13.77 11.59
CA ALA A 136 17.82 -14.11 10.22
C ALA A 136 16.99 -13.33 9.18
N LEU A 137 15.70 -13.15 9.43
CA LEU A 137 14.81 -12.34 8.60
C LEU A 137 15.25 -10.87 8.53
N ILE A 138 15.61 -10.27 9.66
CA ILE A 138 16.12 -8.90 9.72
C ILE A 138 17.43 -8.79 8.94
N ILE A 139 18.36 -9.73 9.12
CA ILE A 139 19.62 -9.77 8.36
C ILE A 139 19.33 -9.88 6.86
N TYR A 140 18.43 -10.79 6.47
CA TYR A 140 17.99 -10.94 5.09
C TYR A 140 17.42 -9.63 4.53
N TRP A 141 16.52 -8.96 5.26
CA TRP A 141 15.96 -7.68 4.83
C TRP A 141 17.01 -6.58 4.68
N VAL A 142 17.97 -6.50 5.61
CA VAL A 142 19.09 -5.55 5.50
C VAL A 142 19.92 -5.84 4.24
N LEU A 143 20.23 -7.10 3.97
CA LEU A 143 20.94 -7.50 2.75
C LEU A 143 20.14 -7.14 1.49
N VAL A 144 18.83 -7.39 1.47
CA VAL A 144 17.95 -7.01 0.35
C VAL A 144 17.98 -5.49 0.13
N ILE A 145 17.82 -4.70 1.20
CA ILE A 145 17.84 -3.22 1.17
C ILE A 145 19.17 -2.68 0.64
N LEU A 146 20.30 -3.30 0.98
CA LEU A 146 21.62 -2.87 0.55
C LEU A 146 21.97 -3.36 -0.87
N CYS A 147 21.68 -4.62 -1.20
CA CYS A 147 22.15 -5.26 -2.43
C CYS A 147 21.26 -4.96 -3.65
N LEU A 148 19.93 -4.93 -3.49
CA LEU A 148 19.02 -4.73 -4.64
C LEU A 148 19.23 -3.39 -5.37
N PRO A 149 19.40 -2.23 -4.69
CA PRO A 149 19.66 -0.97 -5.37
C PRO A 149 20.98 -0.98 -6.12
N ILE A 150 22.01 -1.65 -5.58
CA ILE A 150 23.33 -1.73 -6.20
C ILE A 150 23.24 -2.55 -7.49
N MET A 151 22.62 -3.74 -7.42
CA MET A 151 22.38 -4.58 -8.60
C MET A 151 21.57 -3.85 -9.67
N PHE A 152 20.48 -3.18 -9.27
CA PHE A 152 19.66 -2.46 -10.24
C PHE A 152 20.33 -1.22 -10.80
N LYS A 153 21.12 -0.50 -10.01
CA LYS A 153 21.89 0.64 -10.50
C LYS A 153 22.89 0.20 -11.57
N LEU A 154 23.49 -0.98 -11.42
CA LEU A 154 24.35 -1.58 -12.45
C LEU A 154 23.56 -1.87 -13.73
N ILE A 155 22.40 -2.52 -13.63
CA ILE A 155 21.53 -2.85 -14.78
C ILE A 155 21.06 -1.57 -15.50
N VAL A 156 20.65 -0.55 -14.72
CA VAL A 156 20.19 0.74 -15.25
C VAL A 156 21.35 1.50 -15.90
N TYR A 157 22.56 1.45 -15.33
CA TYR A 157 23.74 2.08 -15.91
C TYR A 157 24.05 1.54 -17.31
N LEU A 158 23.91 0.22 -17.50
CA LEU A 158 24.12 -0.46 -18.78
C LEU A 158 23.05 -0.14 -19.83
N SER A 159 21.89 0.38 -19.45
CA SER A 159 20.84 0.77 -20.41
C SER A 159 21.15 2.11 -21.07
N SER A 160 21.35 2.14 -22.39
CA SER A 160 21.58 3.41 -23.11
C SER A 160 20.34 4.30 -23.20
N ASP A 161 19.14 3.73 -23.17
CA ASP A 161 17.86 4.43 -23.35
C ASP A 161 17.35 5.06 -22.04
N SER A 162 17.10 6.38 -22.05
CA SER A 162 16.64 7.15 -20.89
C SER A 162 15.23 6.80 -20.43
N LYS A 163 14.33 6.39 -21.35
CA LYS A 163 12.98 5.94 -20.99
C LYS A 163 13.02 4.60 -20.28
N LYS A 164 13.83 3.65 -20.79
CA LYS A 164 14.05 2.34 -20.15
C LYS A 164 14.67 2.50 -18.77
N LYS A 165 15.68 3.37 -18.64
CA LYS A 165 16.28 3.73 -17.34
C LYS A 165 15.23 4.19 -16.33
N LYS A 166 14.34 5.12 -16.69
CA LYS A 166 13.29 5.62 -15.78
C LYS A 166 12.36 4.50 -15.33
N ILE A 167 11.87 3.66 -16.26
CA ILE A 167 10.95 2.56 -15.91
C ILE A 167 11.64 1.53 -15.03
N PHE A 168 12.84 1.08 -15.37
CA PHE A 168 13.57 0.10 -14.57
C PHE A 168 13.87 0.61 -13.16
N THR A 169 14.28 1.88 -13.02
CA THR A 169 14.46 2.50 -11.70
C THR A 169 13.17 2.46 -10.87
N ARG A 170 12.01 2.80 -11.47
CA ARG A 170 10.73 2.75 -10.77
C ARG A 170 10.32 1.34 -10.34
N LYS A 171 10.66 0.31 -11.12
CA LYS A 171 10.31 -1.08 -10.80
C LYS A 171 11.21 -1.72 -9.72
N ILE A 172 12.30 -1.06 -9.31
CA ILE A 172 13.11 -1.48 -8.14
C ILE A 172 12.24 -1.63 -6.89
N PHE A 173 11.34 -0.67 -6.64
CA PHE A 173 10.42 -0.73 -5.50
C PHE A 173 9.47 -1.94 -5.54
N HIS A 174 9.08 -2.40 -6.73
CA HIS A 174 8.16 -3.52 -6.87
C HIS A 174 8.90 -4.81 -6.52
N LEU A 175 10.14 -4.95 -7.01
CA LEU A 175 11.01 -6.07 -6.65
C LEU A 175 11.36 -6.08 -5.16
N PHE A 176 11.58 -4.91 -4.56
CA PHE A 176 11.80 -4.80 -3.11
C PHE A 176 10.68 -5.45 -2.32
N LEU A 177 9.42 -5.10 -2.62
CA LEU A 177 8.30 -5.63 -1.86
C LEU A 177 8.10 -7.13 -2.11
N ILE A 178 8.35 -7.61 -3.33
CA ILE A 178 8.35 -9.07 -3.59
C ILE A 178 9.43 -9.75 -2.73
N ALA A 179 10.67 -9.26 -2.76
CA ALA A 179 11.80 -9.88 -2.06
C ALA A 179 11.62 -9.83 -0.53
N LEU A 180 11.06 -8.74 0.00
CA LEU A 180 10.87 -8.57 1.43
C LEU A 180 9.72 -9.39 2.00
N PHE A 181 8.66 -9.70 1.23
CA PHE A 181 7.43 -10.27 1.77
C PHE A 181 7.06 -11.67 1.24
N PHE A 182 7.37 -11.99 -0.02
CA PHE A 182 6.98 -13.27 -0.59
C PHE A 182 7.60 -14.48 0.15
N PRO A 183 8.91 -14.49 0.49
CA PRO A 183 9.53 -15.64 1.16
C PRO A 183 8.88 -16.02 2.50
N GLN A 184 8.38 -15.04 3.26
CA GLN A 184 7.80 -15.22 4.60
C GLN A 184 6.38 -15.76 4.50
N ILE A 185 5.63 -15.33 3.49
CA ILE A 185 4.30 -15.88 3.19
C ILE A 185 4.43 -17.34 2.75
N LEU A 186 5.43 -17.63 1.92
CA LEU A 186 5.72 -18.98 1.45
C LEU A 186 6.20 -19.88 2.58
N SER A 187 7.14 -19.43 3.42
CA SER A 187 7.66 -20.20 4.55
C SER A 187 6.56 -20.56 5.56
N PHE A 188 5.67 -19.60 5.85
CA PHE A 188 4.53 -19.83 6.73
C PHE A 188 3.58 -20.90 6.19
N ASN A 189 3.37 -20.95 4.87
CA ASN A 189 2.50 -21.94 4.25
C ASN A 189 3.14 -23.34 4.19
N ILE A 190 4.41 -23.44 3.79
CA ILE A 190 5.11 -24.74 3.64
C ILE A 190 5.36 -25.39 5.01
N MET A 191 5.76 -24.60 6.01
CA MET A 191 6.06 -25.08 7.36
C MET A 191 5.36 -24.20 8.41
N PRO A 192 4.08 -24.45 8.71
CA PRO A 192 3.32 -23.70 9.70
C PRO A 192 3.75 -24.07 11.13
N THR A 193 4.89 -23.53 11.57
CA THR A 193 5.45 -23.69 12.92
C THR A 193 5.19 -22.42 13.74
N ARG A 194 5.38 -22.50 15.06
CA ARG A 194 5.31 -21.30 15.91
C ARG A 194 6.33 -20.23 15.50
N GLU A 195 7.50 -20.65 15.03
CA GLU A 195 8.54 -19.72 14.58
C GLU A 195 8.14 -19.04 13.26
N SER A 196 7.65 -19.79 12.27
CA SER A 196 7.20 -19.20 11.00
C SER A 196 5.98 -18.29 11.19
N GLN A 197 5.09 -18.63 12.13
CA GLN A 197 4.01 -17.74 12.55
C GLN A 197 4.56 -16.41 13.10
N GLY A 198 5.59 -16.46 13.96
CA GLY A 198 6.26 -15.27 14.47
C GLY A 198 6.89 -14.42 13.35
N THR A 199 7.53 -15.05 12.37
CA THR A 199 8.15 -14.32 11.23
C THR A 199 7.12 -13.55 10.40
N ILE A 200 5.94 -14.15 10.17
CA ILE A 200 4.93 -13.45 9.39
C ILE A 200 4.15 -12.42 10.21
N GLU A 201 3.90 -12.66 11.49
CA GLU A 201 3.37 -11.62 12.39
C GLU A 201 4.31 -10.41 12.43
N PHE A 202 5.62 -10.65 12.52
CA PHE A 202 6.64 -9.60 12.43
C PHE A 202 6.59 -8.87 11.08
N THR A 203 6.40 -9.60 9.98
CA THR A 203 6.28 -9.04 8.62
C THR A 203 5.05 -8.14 8.49
N VAL A 204 3.90 -8.60 8.97
CA VAL A 204 2.63 -7.88 8.98
C VAL A 204 2.71 -6.61 9.85
N ILE A 205 3.34 -6.69 11.02
CA ILE A 205 3.58 -5.51 11.86
C ILE A 205 4.51 -4.52 11.14
N SER A 206 5.58 -5.02 10.52
CA SER A 206 6.59 -4.19 9.85
C SER A 206 6.04 -3.46 8.62
N ILE A 207 5.26 -4.13 7.76
CA ILE A 207 4.64 -3.50 6.58
C ILE A 207 3.58 -2.46 6.98
N HIS A 208 2.89 -2.71 8.08
CA HIS A 208 1.93 -1.76 8.64
C HIS A 208 2.63 -0.50 9.16
N LEU A 209 3.70 -0.68 9.95
CA LEU A 209 4.53 0.42 10.43
C LEU A 209 5.16 1.21 9.27
N ALA A 210 5.70 0.50 8.26
CA ALA A 210 6.28 1.12 7.08
C ALA A 210 5.26 1.98 6.33
N SER A 211 4.02 1.49 6.14
CA SER A 211 2.94 2.26 5.50
C SER A 211 2.71 3.60 6.19
N PHE A 212 2.70 3.61 7.53
CA PHE A 212 2.55 4.84 8.29
C PHE A 212 3.78 5.74 8.25
N MET A 213 4.98 5.17 8.28
CA MET A 213 6.21 5.94 8.13
C MET A 213 6.24 6.66 6.78
N PHE A 214 5.85 5.99 5.68
CA PHE A 214 5.80 6.64 4.37
C PHE A 214 4.76 7.76 4.30
N ILE A 215 3.56 7.57 4.87
CA ILE A 215 2.55 8.63 4.97
C ILE A 215 3.08 9.81 5.78
N TYR A 216 3.67 9.55 6.95
CA TYR A 216 4.21 10.59 7.82
C TYR A 216 5.35 11.37 7.16
N LEU A 217 6.31 10.66 6.55
CA LEU A 217 7.43 11.28 5.83
C LEU A 217 6.92 12.17 4.70
N GLU A 218 5.89 11.74 3.98
CA GLU A 218 5.31 12.52 2.88
C GLU A 218 4.61 13.79 3.39
N VAL A 219 3.88 13.70 4.49
CA VAL A 219 3.28 14.84 5.18
C VAL A 219 4.38 15.83 5.62
N MET A 220 5.43 15.36 6.28
CA MET A 220 6.55 16.21 6.72
C MET A 220 7.28 16.88 5.55
N ARG A 221 7.45 16.16 4.43
CA ARG A 221 8.03 16.70 3.18
C ARG A 221 7.17 17.84 2.62
N LYS A 222 5.83 17.68 2.63
CA LYS A 222 4.89 18.71 2.17
C LYS A 222 4.97 19.99 3.01
N TYR A 223 5.18 19.86 4.33
CA TYR A 223 5.38 21.00 5.23
C TYR A 223 6.80 21.62 5.16
N ARG A 224 7.65 21.16 4.23
CA ARG A 224 8.95 21.77 3.88
C ARG A 224 9.92 21.91 5.06
N TYR A 225 10.01 20.92 5.94
CA TYR A 225 11.09 20.89 6.93
C TYR A 225 12.43 20.75 6.19
N ARG A 226 13.22 21.82 6.10
CA ARG A 226 14.22 22.05 5.03
C ARG A 226 15.18 20.87 4.82
N GLU A 227 15.83 20.38 5.87
CA GLU A 227 16.83 19.31 5.75
C GLU A 227 16.20 17.93 5.52
N LEU A 228 15.10 17.62 6.20
CA LEU A 228 14.35 16.37 6.00
C LEU A 228 13.77 16.28 4.58
N THR A 229 13.25 17.40 4.07
CA THR A 229 12.69 17.50 2.72
C THR A 229 13.76 17.24 1.66
N LYS A 230 14.98 17.77 1.84
CA LYS A 230 16.11 17.49 0.94
C LYS A 230 16.46 15.99 0.93
N LEU A 231 16.54 15.37 2.10
CA LEU A 231 16.87 13.94 2.22
C LEU A 231 15.79 13.08 1.57
N ILE A 232 14.52 13.29 1.91
CA ILE A 232 13.39 12.54 1.34
C ILE A 232 13.33 12.74 -0.18
N ASN A 233 13.48 13.96 -0.67
CA ASN A 233 13.51 14.23 -2.10
C ASN A 233 14.67 13.49 -2.79
N LYS A 234 15.87 13.49 -2.21
CA LYS A 234 17.01 12.74 -2.78
C LYS A 234 16.71 11.24 -2.89
N LEU A 235 15.97 10.68 -1.94
CA LEU A 235 15.62 9.26 -1.90
C LEU A 235 14.43 8.91 -2.81
N LEU A 236 13.39 9.73 -2.87
CA LEU A 236 12.12 9.39 -3.53
C LEU A 236 11.99 9.97 -4.94
N LEU A 237 12.59 11.14 -5.23
CA LEU A 237 12.45 11.78 -6.55
C LEU A 237 12.91 10.90 -7.74
N PRO A 238 13.96 10.07 -7.63
CA PRO A 238 14.36 9.18 -8.73
C PRO A 238 13.28 8.16 -9.13
N PHE A 239 12.28 7.94 -8.27
CA PHE A 239 11.27 6.91 -8.42
C PHE A 239 9.87 7.46 -8.71
N LEU A 240 9.74 8.76 -8.97
CA LEU A 240 8.45 9.38 -9.28
C LEU A 240 7.78 8.74 -10.50
N ASP A 241 6.50 8.45 -10.34
CA ASP A 241 5.63 8.16 -11.47
C ASP A 241 5.27 9.46 -12.21
N ASN A 242 4.80 9.33 -13.44
CA ASN A 242 4.18 10.43 -14.20
C ASN A 242 2.92 10.97 -13.50
N LYS A 243 2.37 10.20 -12.56
CA LYS A 243 1.23 10.56 -11.71
C LYS A 243 1.64 11.35 -10.46
N ASP A 244 2.93 11.32 -10.09
CA ASP A 244 3.44 12.06 -8.94
C ASP A 244 4.00 13.42 -9.38
N SER A 245 3.81 14.44 -8.53
CA SER A 245 4.30 15.80 -8.76
C SER A 245 5.23 16.20 -7.61
N ILE A 246 6.34 16.87 -7.93
CA ILE A 246 7.33 17.34 -6.94
C ILE A 246 6.68 18.30 -5.93
N ASN A 247 5.73 19.10 -6.43
CA ASN A 247 5.02 20.13 -5.67
C ASN A 247 3.80 19.56 -4.95
N ASP A 248 3.32 18.38 -5.34
CA ASP A 248 2.15 17.69 -4.79
C ASP A 248 2.55 16.44 -4.01
N LEU A 249 1.59 15.57 -3.67
CA LEU A 249 1.86 14.39 -2.86
C LEU A 249 2.52 13.29 -3.70
N ILE A 250 3.57 12.64 -3.16
CA ILE A 250 4.18 11.43 -3.73
C ILE A 250 3.38 10.23 -3.23
N ILE A 251 2.43 9.77 -4.04
CA ILE A 251 1.44 8.78 -3.61
C ILE A 251 1.85 7.37 -4.06
N THR A 252 2.62 7.24 -5.15
CA THR A 252 2.93 5.94 -5.76
C THR A 252 3.49 4.91 -4.78
N HIS A 253 4.45 5.28 -3.91
CA HIS A 253 5.05 4.34 -2.95
C HIS A 253 4.10 3.94 -1.83
N ILE A 254 3.24 4.87 -1.41
CA ILE A 254 2.19 4.60 -0.42
C ILE A 254 1.17 3.62 -1.00
N CYS A 255 0.68 3.88 -2.22
CA CYS A 255 -0.26 2.99 -2.90
C CYS A 255 0.33 1.62 -3.20
N LEU A 256 1.61 1.54 -3.56
CA LEU A 256 2.31 0.27 -3.78
C LEU A 256 2.32 -0.60 -2.50
N LEU A 257 2.70 -0.01 -1.37
CA LEU A 257 2.79 -0.71 -0.09
C LEU A 257 1.42 -1.13 0.43
N ILE A 258 0.42 -0.25 0.26
CA ILE A 258 -0.98 -0.53 0.60
C ILE A 258 -1.54 -1.64 -0.29
N GLY A 259 -1.34 -1.55 -1.60
CA GLY A 259 -1.83 -2.54 -2.56
C GLY A 259 -1.32 -3.95 -2.27
N ILE A 260 -0.05 -4.08 -1.90
CA ILE A 260 0.53 -5.38 -1.52
C ILE A 260 0.06 -5.84 -0.14
N SER A 261 -0.14 -4.93 0.82
CA SER A 261 -0.49 -5.28 2.19
C SER A 261 -1.96 -5.61 2.41
N ILE A 262 -2.90 -5.04 1.64
CA ILE A 262 -4.35 -5.25 1.84
C ILE A 262 -4.75 -6.74 1.81
N PRO A 263 -4.41 -7.53 0.77
CA PRO A 263 -4.83 -8.93 0.70
C PRO A 263 -4.22 -9.76 1.84
N MET A 264 -2.97 -9.46 2.20
CA MET A 264 -2.29 -10.07 3.34
C MET A 264 -3.02 -9.74 4.65
N PHE A 265 -3.31 -8.46 4.93
CA PHE A 265 -4.01 -8.06 6.15
C PHE A 265 -5.38 -8.73 6.28
N LYS A 266 -6.14 -8.84 5.19
CA LYS A 266 -7.43 -9.56 5.23
C LYS A 266 -7.26 -10.98 5.75
N GLU A 267 -6.34 -11.76 5.17
CA GLU A 267 -6.11 -13.14 5.59
C GLU A 267 -5.59 -13.22 7.02
N PHE A 268 -4.72 -12.31 7.45
CA PHE A 268 -4.20 -12.28 8.81
C PHE A 268 -5.23 -11.85 9.86
N LEU A 269 -6.07 -10.85 9.56
CA LEU A 269 -7.06 -10.31 10.49
C LEU A 269 -8.23 -11.28 10.70
N LEU A 270 -8.68 -11.91 9.61
CA LEU A 270 -9.83 -12.83 9.62
C LEU A 270 -9.46 -14.26 10.05
N ARG A 271 -8.17 -14.60 10.16
CA ARG A 271 -7.76 -15.94 10.61
C ARG A 271 -8.28 -16.20 12.03
N LYS A 272 -9.00 -17.30 12.20
CA LYS A 272 -9.34 -17.88 13.51
C LYS A 272 -8.21 -18.80 14.01
N ASP A 273 -7.59 -19.55 13.09
CA ASP A 273 -6.53 -20.52 13.34
C ASP A 273 -5.49 -20.50 12.21
N ILE A 274 -4.31 -21.10 12.46
CA ILE A 274 -3.18 -21.22 11.53
C ILE A 274 -3.60 -21.91 10.21
N GLN A 275 -4.52 -22.87 10.28
CA GLN A 275 -4.97 -23.67 9.13
C GLN A 275 -5.86 -22.90 8.14
N ASN A 276 -6.40 -21.74 8.52
CA ASN A 276 -7.31 -20.95 7.70
C ASN A 276 -6.60 -19.89 6.83
N PHE A 277 -5.28 -19.97 6.69
CA PHE A 277 -4.51 -19.00 5.92
C PHE A 277 -4.51 -19.33 4.42
N ASP A 278 -5.17 -18.48 3.63
CA ASP A 278 -5.24 -18.64 2.19
C ASP A 278 -4.11 -17.86 1.49
N ILE A 279 -3.01 -18.56 1.19
CA ILE A 279 -1.82 -17.96 0.56
C ILE A 279 -2.12 -17.33 -0.80
N VAL A 280 -3.04 -17.89 -1.59
CA VAL A 280 -3.39 -17.32 -2.90
C VAL A 280 -4.01 -15.95 -2.69
N SER A 281 -4.98 -15.85 -1.79
CA SER A 281 -5.58 -14.58 -1.37
C SER A 281 -4.54 -13.60 -0.82
N ALA A 282 -3.68 -14.05 0.10
CA ALA A 282 -2.67 -13.20 0.75
C ALA A 282 -1.62 -12.64 -0.21
N THR A 283 -1.35 -13.35 -1.32
CA THR A 283 -0.35 -12.96 -2.33
C THR A 283 -0.93 -12.23 -3.54
N LEU A 284 -2.25 -11.98 -3.62
CA LEU A 284 -2.87 -11.27 -4.76
C LEU A 284 -2.27 -9.88 -5.00
N GLY A 285 -1.88 -9.17 -3.94
CA GLY A 285 -1.23 -7.89 -4.04
C GLY A 285 0.18 -8.01 -4.65
N ILE A 286 0.94 -9.04 -4.25
CA ILE A 286 2.25 -9.35 -4.84
C ILE A 286 2.09 -9.78 -6.30
N ALA A 287 1.10 -10.62 -6.59
CA ALA A 287 0.81 -11.10 -7.94
C ALA A 287 0.53 -9.92 -8.88
N THR A 288 -0.34 -9.00 -8.49
CA THR A 288 -0.81 -7.92 -9.37
C THR A 288 0.14 -6.74 -9.43
N VAL A 289 0.53 -6.19 -8.28
CA VAL A 289 1.37 -5.00 -8.20
C VAL A 289 2.84 -5.37 -8.30
N GLY A 290 3.29 -6.36 -7.53
CA GLY A 290 4.69 -6.78 -7.58
C GLY A 290 5.10 -7.33 -8.95
N VAL A 291 4.39 -8.37 -9.41
CA VAL A 291 4.76 -9.15 -10.60
C VAL A 291 4.07 -8.62 -11.86
N GLY A 292 2.75 -8.53 -11.85
CA GLY A 292 1.93 -8.13 -13.00
C GLY A 292 2.34 -6.78 -13.58
N ASP A 293 2.28 -5.73 -12.77
CA ASP A 293 2.59 -4.36 -13.19
C ASP A 293 4.08 -4.17 -13.56
N ALA A 294 5.00 -4.87 -12.87
CA ALA A 294 6.41 -4.88 -13.28
C ALA A 294 6.59 -5.48 -14.68
N PHE A 295 6.01 -6.64 -14.96
CA PHE A 295 6.09 -7.29 -16.27
C PHE A 295 5.38 -6.47 -17.36
N SER A 296 4.20 -5.91 -17.06
CA SER A 296 3.46 -5.02 -17.96
C SER A 296 4.33 -3.86 -18.45
N ALA A 297 4.99 -3.16 -17.52
CA ALA A 297 5.83 -2.01 -17.85
C ALA A 297 7.12 -2.41 -18.59
N ILE A 298 7.79 -3.49 -18.16
CA ILE A 298 9.05 -3.95 -18.75
C ILE A 298 8.82 -4.46 -20.18
N PHE A 299 7.87 -5.38 -20.38
CA PHE A 299 7.59 -5.91 -21.72
C PHE A 299 6.89 -4.89 -22.60
N GLY A 300 6.09 -3.99 -22.01
CA GLY A 300 5.48 -2.88 -22.71
C GLY A 300 6.52 -1.93 -23.32
N ILE A 301 7.58 -1.57 -22.60
CA ILE A 301 8.63 -0.70 -23.18
C ILE A 301 9.60 -1.44 -24.11
N LEU A 302 9.85 -2.73 -23.86
CA LEU A 302 10.79 -3.50 -24.67
C LEU A 302 10.19 -3.91 -26.02
N PHE A 303 8.92 -4.29 -26.05
CA PHE A 303 8.29 -4.92 -27.21
C PHE A 303 6.98 -4.26 -27.64
N GLY A 304 6.36 -3.44 -26.79
CA GLY A 304 5.06 -2.80 -27.03
C GLY A 304 5.11 -1.74 -28.13
N LYS A 305 4.79 -2.14 -29.36
CA LYS A 305 4.65 -1.23 -30.52
C LYS A 305 3.22 -0.70 -30.70
N VAL A 306 2.22 -1.47 -30.28
CA VAL A 306 0.79 -1.15 -30.45
C VAL A 306 0.23 -0.69 -29.12
N SER A 307 -0.20 0.57 -29.05
CA SER A 307 -0.91 1.11 -27.91
C SER A 307 -2.34 0.58 -27.86
N LEU A 308 -2.92 0.55 -26.66
CA LEU A 308 -4.30 0.11 -26.49
C LEU A 308 -5.28 1.17 -26.99
N PRO A 309 -6.42 0.75 -27.60
CA PRO A 309 -7.46 1.68 -27.98
C PRO A 309 -8.02 2.35 -26.71
N GLY A 310 -8.05 3.69 -26.68
CA GLY A 310 -8.49 4.46 -25.51
C GLY A 310 -7.42 4.72 -24.45
N ASN A 311 -6.27 4.04 -24.46
CA ASN A 311 -5.16 4.32 -23.54
C ASN A 311 -3.80 4.26 -24.26
N LYS A 312 -3.31 5.42 -24.70
CA LYS A 312 -2.07 5.53 -25.49
C LYS A 312 -0.80 5.21 -24.70
N ASP A 313 -0.85 5.28 -23.36
CA ASP A 313 0.29 5.05 -22.48
C ASP A 313 0.51 3.57 -22.15
N LYS A 314 -0.48 2.72 -22.45
CA LYS A 314 -0.42 1.26 -22.23
C LYS A 314 -0.39 0.55 -23.58
N THR A 315 0.22 -0.63 -23.60
CA THR A 315 0.40 -1.42 -24.84
C THR A 315 -0.27 -2.78 -24.73
N LEU A 316 -0.67 -3.35 -25.86
CA LEU A 316 -1.27 -4.69 -25.90
C LEU A 316 -0.31 -5.74 -25.34
N ILE A 317 0.98 -5.62 -25.65
CA ILE A 317 2.00 -6.53 -25.14
C ILE A 317 2.18 -6.37 -23.63
N GLY A 318 2.09 -5.15 -23.08
CA GLY A 318 2.08 -4.93 -21.63
C GLY A 318 0.90 -5.62 -20.95
N MET A 319 -0.31 -5.51 -21.50
CA MET A 319 -1.51 -6.19 -20.99
C MET A 319 -1.34 -7.72 -21.00
N ILE A 320 -0.86 -8.29 -22.11
CA ILE A 320 -0.61 -9.73 -22.23
C ILE A 320 0.47 -10.17 -21.23
N ALA A 321 1.54 -9.39 -21.07
CA ALA A 321 2.61 -9.67 -20.12
C ALA A 321 2.11 -9.65 -18.67
N PHE A 322 1.23 -8.71 -18.31
CA PHE A 322 0.55 -8.69 -17.01
C PHE A 322 -0.26 -9.98 -16.81
N PHE A 323 -1.09 -10.33 -17.78
CA PHE A 323 -1.96 -11.51 -17.69
C PHE A 323 -1.13 -12.79 -17.48
N ILE A 324 -0.14 -13.03 -18.34
CA ILE A 324 0.69 -14.24 -18.27
C ILE A 324 1.47 -14.29 -16.97
N SER A 325 2.11 -13.19 -16.56
CA SER A 325 2.94 -13.18 -15.34
C SER A 325 2.11 -13.37 -14.07
N THR A 326 0.96 -12.70 -13.96
CA THR A 326 0.06 -12.89 -12.81
C THR A 326 -0.52 -14.30 -12.77
N TYR A 327 -0.95 -14.84 -13.91
CA TYR A 327 -1.50 -16.19 -13.99
C TYR A 327 -0.45 -17.23 -13.60
N SER A 328 0.76 -17.11 -14.14
CA SER A 328 1.88 -18.01 -13.85
C SER A 328 2.29 -17.92 -12.38
N TYR A 329 2.32 -16.71 -11.81
CA TYR A 329 2.60 -16.52 -10.38
C TYR A 329 1.54 -17.20 -9.51
N LEU A 330 0.25 -17.03 -9.80
CA LEU A 330 -0.81 -17.66 -9.00
C LEU A 330 -0.80 -19.19 -9.13
N GLN A 331 -0.49 -19.72 -10.31
CA GLN A 331 -0.29 -21.17 -10.51
C GLN A 331 0.89 -21.68 -9.68
N LEU A 332 2.03 -20.99 -9.70
CA LEU A 332 3.20 -21.35 -8.88
C LEU A 332 2.86 -21.31 -7.39
N THR A 333 2.16 -20.27 -6.93
CA THR A 333 1.69 -20.18 -5.55
C THR A 333 0.77 -21.34 -5.18
N CYS A 334 -0.16 -21.74 -6.08
CA CYS A 334 -1.02 -22.91 -5.84
C CYS A 334 -0.21 -24.21 -5.77
N PHE A 335 0.78 -24.37 -6.66
CA PHE A 335 1.68 -25.51 -6.68
C PHE A 335 2.46 -25.66 -5.38
N PHE A 336 3.12 -24.60 -4.93
CA PHE A 336 3.91 -24.65 -3.68
C PHE A 336 3.06 -24.81 -2.42
N SER A 337 1.81 -24.36 -2.46
CA SER A 337 0.91 -24.47 -1.32
C SER A 337 0.05 -25.73 -1.29
N SER A 338 0.19 -26.60 -2.29
CA SER A 338 -0.70 -27.75 -2.51
C SER A 338 -2.19 -27.38 -2.47
N SER A 339 -2.52 -26.12 -2.78
CA SER A 339 -3.90 -25.64 -2.73
C SER A 339 -4.63 -26.04 -4.01
N LYS A 340 -5.77 -26.71 -3.84
CA LYS A 340 -6.60 -27.17 -4.96
C LYS A 340 -7.51 -26.06 -5.44
N TYR A 341 -6.94 -25.04 -6.09
CA TYR A 341 -7.71 -23.99 -6.76
C TYR A 341 -7.96 -24.34 -8.22
N SER A 342 -9.15 -23.99 -8.70
CA SER A 342 -9.48 -24.15 -10.11
C SER A 342 -8.64 -23.21 -10.97
N LEU A 343 -7.94 -23.77 -11.95
CA LEU A 343 -7.19 -23.01 -12.96
C LEU A 343 -8.07 -22.00 -13.71
N SER A 344 -9.37 -22.28 -13.87
CA SER A 344 -10.30 -21.35 -14.51
C SER A 344 -10.54 -20.11 -13.66
N LYS A 345 -10.58 -20.25 -12.33
CA LYS A 345 -10.75 -19.10 -11.42
C LYS A 345 -9.50 -18.21 -11.45
N LEU A 346 -8.31 -18.82 -11.41
CA LEU A 346 -7.04 -18.07 -11.53
C LEU A 346 -6.95 -17.33 -12.86
N TYR A 347 -7.39 -17.96 -13.96
CA TYR A 347 -7.45 -17.33 -15.27
C TYR A 347 -8.36 -16.09 -15.26
N ILE A 348 -9.58 -16.22 -14.71
CA ILE A 348 -10.55 -15.12 -14.62
C ILE A 348 -9.95 -13.96 -13.83
N ILE A 349 -9.34 -14.23 -12.67
CA ILE A 349 -8.70 -13.19 -11.84
C ILE A 349 -7.61 -12.47 -12.64
N SER A 350 -6.64 -13.21 -13.19
CA SER A 350 -5.55 -12.62 -13.96
C SER A 350 -6.03 -11.84 -15.17
N PHE A 351 -7.03 -12.35 -15.89
CA PHE A 351 -7.57 -11.72 -17.09
C PHE A 351 -8.26 -10.40 -16.76
N PHE A 352 -9.20 -10.38 -15.83
CA PHE A 352 -9.90 -9.14 -15.47
C PHE A 352 -8.99 -8.13 -14.79
N SER A 353 -8.01 -8.56 -14.00
CA SER A 353 -7.01 -7.65 -13.44
C SER A 353 -6.10 -7.05 -14.52
N SER A 354 -5.77 -7.80 -15.56
CA SER A 354 -5.01 -7.28 -16.72
C SER A 354 -5.81 -6.26 -17.53
N LEU A 355 -7.13 -6.48 -17.70
CA LEU A 355 -8.02 -5.51 -18.33
C LEU A 355 -8.13 -4.23 -17.50
N LEU A 356 -8.29 -4.37 -16.19
CA LEU A 356 -8.34 -3.22 -15.30
C LEU A 356 -7.03 -2.43 -15.37
N GLU A 357 -5.87 -3.08 -15.35
CA GLU A 357 -4.56 -2.44 -15.54
C GLU A 357 -4.43 -1.72 -16.88
N ALA A 358 -4.90 -2.34 -17.95
CA ALA A 358 -4.86 -1.79 -19.31
C ALA A 358 -5.67 -0.49 -19.46
N TYR A 359 -6.81 -0.39 -18.77
CA TYR A 359 -7.75 0.72 -18.89
C TYR A 359 -7.78 1.67 -17.69
N SER A 360 -6.99 1.39 -16.64
CA SER A 360 -6.85 2.29 -15.49
C SER A 360 -5.86 3.40 -15.77
N HIS A 361 -6.32 4.64 -15.62
CA HIS A 361 -5.46 5.83 -15.72
C HIS A 361 -4.86 6.25 -14.37
N TYR A 362 -5.60 6.06 -13.27
CA TYR A 362 -5.24 6.58 -11.94
C TYR A 362 -5.18 5.46 -10.89
N ILE A 363 -4.08 5.40 -10.14
CA ILE A 363 -3.88 4.58 -8.92
C ILE A 363 -4.10 3.07 -9.11
N ASP A 364 -3.61 2.52 -10.22
CA ASP A 364 -3.50 1.08 -10.50
C ASP A 364 -2.92 0.28 -9.31
N ASN A 365 -1.88 0.82 -8.67
CA ASN A 365 -1.19 0.14 -7.57
C ASN A 365 -2.01 -0.11 -6.29
N ALA A 366 -3.14 0.59 -6.10
CA ALA A 366 -4.05 0.32 -4.97
C ALA A 366 -5.35 -0.33 -5.42
N THR A 367 -5.88 0.06 -6.59
CA THR A 367 -7.20 -0.39 -7.07
C THR A 367 -7.17 -1.83 -7.56
N ILE A 368 -6.13 -2.25 -8.27
CA ILE A 368 -6.06 -3.58 -8.89
C ILE A 368 -5.97 -4.69 -7.84
N PRO A 369 -5.14 -4.60 -6.78
CA PRO A 369 -5.16 -5.58 -5.70
C PRO A 369 -6.51 -5.70 -5.01
N MET A 370 -7.18 -4.58 -4.74
CA MET A 370 -8.51 -4.58 -4.11
C MET A 370 -9.55 -5.23 -5.00
N PHE A 371 -9.54 -4.90 -6.30
CA PHE A 371 -10.40 -5.52 -7.29
C PHE A 371 -10.17 -7.03 -7.37
N SER A 372 -8.90 -7.44 -7.48
CA SER A 372 -8.50 -8.84 -7.58
C SER A 372 -8.91 -9.62 -6.34
N LEU A 373 -8.75 -9.02 -5.15
CA LEU A 373 -9.18 -9.59 -3.89
C LEU A 373 -10.70 -9.76 -3.82
N THR A 374 -11.44 -8.75 -4.26
CA THR A 374 -12.91 -8.77 -4.26
C THR A 374 -13.42 -9.84 -5.23
N LEU A 375 -12.87 -9.90 -6.44
CA LEU A 375 -13.20 -10.90 -7.43
C LEU A 375 -12.84 -12.31 -6.94
N TYR A 376 -11.66 -12.46 -6.33
CA TYR A 376 -11.24 -13.70 -5.68
C TYR A 376 -12.25 -14.16 -4.61
N THR A 377 -12.70 -13.27 -3.73
CA THR A 377 -13.64 -13.63 -2.66
C THR A 377 -15.03 -14.02 -3.15
N ASN A 378 -15.47 -13.48 -4.30
CA ASN A 378 -16.79 -13.79 -4.84
C ASN A 378 -16.81 -15.06 -5.72
N ILE A 379 -15.65 -15.45 -6.25
CA ILE A 379 -15.52 -16.61 -7.12
C ILE A 379 -14.94 -17.82 -6.36
N ARG A 380 -14.37 -17.62 -5.16
CA ARG A 380 -13.97 -18.71 -4.24
C ARG A 380 -15.15 -19.61 -3.95
#